data_AF-A0A852U7E7-F1
#
_entry.id   AF-A0A852U7E7-F1
#
_cell.length_a   1.000
_cell.length_b   1.000
_cell.length_c   1.000
_cell.angle_alpha   90.00
_cell.angle_beta   90.00
_cell.angle_gamma   90.00
#
_symmetry.space_group_name_H-M   'P 1'
#
loop_
_entity.id
_entity.type
_entity.pdbx_description
1 polymer ?
#
loop_
_entity_poly.entity_id
_entity_poly.type
_entity_poly.pdbx_seq_one_letter_code
_entity_poly.pdbx_strand_id
1 'polypeptide(L)'
;MSNRPIAQLPGAGRMLCLSRRDGEICTRRAGHAGLHNRTGSSILWSDVNADPPRCAGSGATATAAQALANGFPHGRAICPVCFAFVTLEGGELAEHDSWRGDASRDEADQRREWMNTHGW
;
A
#
# COMPACT_ATOMS: atom_id res chain seq x y z
N MET A 1 17.35 -12.42 23.41
CA MET A 1 17.22 -11.58 22.20
C MET A 1 16.35 -12.33 21.22
N SER A 2 15.06 -12.00 21.17
CA SER A 2 14.05 -12.79 20.48
C SER A 2 13.86 -12.30 19.04
N ASN A 3 14.41 -13.03 18.08
CA ASN A 3 14.04 -12.90 16.66
C ASN A 3 12.61 -13.41 16.51
N ARG A 4 11.63 -12.52 16.32
CA ARG A 4 10.30 -12.94 15.90
C ARG A 4 10.28 -13.06 14.37
N PRO A 5 10.08 -14.26 13.81
CA PRO A 5 9.86 -14.42 12.37
C PRO A 5 8.53 -13.78 11.97
N ILE A 6 8.44 -13.36 10.71
CA ILE A 6 7.29 -12.69 10.03
C ILE A 6 5.95 -13.46 10.19
N ALA A 7 5.98 -14.68 10.73
CA ALA A 7 4.87 -15.61 10.92
C ALA A 7 3.83 -15.23 11.99
N GLN A 8 3.84 -14.00 12.54
CA GLN A 8 2.98 -13.65 13.68
C GLN A 8 2.17 -12.36 13.47
N LEU A 9 1.49 -12.27 12.32
CA LEU A 9 0.35 -11.38 12.11
C LEU A 9 -0.86 -12.22 11.64
N PRO A 10 -2.01 -12.18 12.33
CA PRO A 10 -3.20 -12.91 11.90
C PRO A 10 -3.86 -12.23 10.69
N GLY A 11 -4.12 -13.02 9.65
CA GLY A 11 -4.82 -12.63 8.41
C GLY A 11 -4.07 -13.14 7.17
N ALA A 12 -4.76 -13.90 6.30
CA ALA A 12 -4.27 -14.51 5.06
C ALA A 12 -3.01 -13.85 4.46
N GLY A 13 -1.84 -14.45 4.75
CA GLY A 13 -0.54 -13.97 4.30
C GLY A 13 -0.53 -13.74 2.79
N ARG A 14 -0.20 -12.52 2.39
CA ARG A 14 -0.24 -12.09 0.99
C ARG A 14 0.60 -13.02 0.12
N MET A 15 -0.07 -13.71 -0.80
CA MET A 15 0.53 -14.74 -1.67
C MET A 15 1.53 -14.17 -2.68
N LEU A 16 1.58 -12.85 -2.87
CA LEU A 16 2.39 -12.19 -3.90
C LEU A 16 3.60 -11.48 -3.30
N CYS A 17 4.71 -11.47 -4.04
CA CYS A 17 5.87 -10.64 -3.77
C CYS A 17 5.46 -9.19 -3.93
N LEU A 18 5.50 -8.42 -2.86
CA LEU A 18 5.01 -7.05 -2.92
C LEU A 18 6.09 -6.05 -3.34
N SER A 19 7.24 -6.50 -3.86
CA SER A 19 8.29 -5.61 -4.39
C SER A 19 7.72 -4.65 -5.43
N ARG A 20 8.21 -3.41 -5.47
CA ARG A 20 7.78 -2.40 -6.42
C ARG A 20 8.94 -1.76 -7.16
N ARG A 21 8.66 -1.18 -8.33
CA ARG A 21 9.56 -0.26 -9.02
C ARG A 21 8.74 0.75 -9.81
N ASP A 22 8.94 2.04 -9.56
CA ASP A 22 8.29 3.12 -10.31
C ASP A 22 6.75 2.96 -10.38
N GLY A 23 6.16 2.49 -9.28
CA GLY A 23 4.72 2.28 -9.18
C GLY A 23 4.24 0.84 -9.47
N GLU A 24 5.00 0.07 -10.26
CA GLU A 24 4.70 -1.30 -10.65
C GLU A 24 4.83 -2.27 -9.48
N ILE A 25 3.92 -3.24 -9.32
CA ILE A 25 3.96 -4.25 -8.24
C ILE A 25 4.36 -5.61 -8.84
N CYS A 26 5.27 -6.30 -8.19
CA CYS A 26 5.61 -7.67 -8.55
C CYS A 26 4.38 -8.58 -8.36
N THR A 27 4.08 -9.43 -9.33
CA THR A 27 2.91 -10.33 -9.28
C THR A 27 3.32 -11.79 -9.19
N ARG A 28 4.59 -12.05 -8.88
CA ARG A 28 5.08 -13.39 -8.58
C ARG A 28 4.71 -13.79 -7.15
N ARG A 29 4.85 -15.06 -6.82
CA ARG A 29 4.61 -15.56 -5.45
C ARG A 29 5.61 -14.98 -4.45
N ALA A 30 5.18 -14.73 -3.21
CA ALA A 30 6.09 -14.32 -2.15
C ALA A 30 7.25 -15.33 -1.99
N GLY A 31 8.49 -14.82 -1.84
CA GLY A 31 9.69 -15.66 -1.72
C GLY A 31 10.21 -16.27 -3.03
N HIS A 32 9.77 -15.79 -4.19
CA HIS A 32 10.25 -16.30 -5.47
C HIS A 32 11.76 -16.04 -5.67
N ALA A 33 12.44 -16.95 -6.37
CA ALA A 33 13.81 -16.74 -6.82
C ALA A 33 13.89 -15.93 -8.12
N GLY A 34 14.98 -15.18 -8.32
CA GLY A 34 15.24 -14.38 -9.53
C GLY A 34 14.57 -13.01 -9.51
N LEU A 35 14.67 -12.28 -10.62
CA LEU A 35 14.17 -10.91 -10.76
C LEU A 35 12.66 -10.81 -10.48
N HIS A 36 12.27 -9.67 -9.92
CA HIS A 36 10.88 -9.25 -9.80
C HIS A 36 10.31 -8.96 -11.17
N ASN A 37 9.01 -9.19 -11.34
CA ASN A 37 8.30 -8.82 -12.55
C ASN A 37 6.81 -8.60 -12.29
N ARG A 38 6.18 -7.81 -13.15
CA ARG A 38 4.73 -7.82 -13.31
C ARG A 38 4.37 -8.77 -14.45
N THR A 39 3.57 -9.79 -14.16
CA THR A 39 3.03 -10.75 -15.13
C THR A 39 2.31 -10.00 -16.23
N GLY A 40 2.62 -10.34 -17.48
CA GLY A 40 2.08 -9.65 -18.65
C GLY A 40 2.84 -8.37 -19.04
N SER A 41 3.89 -8.00 -18.30
CA SER A 41 4.83 -6.95 -18.70
C SER A 41 6.19 -7.53 -19.11
N SER A 42 6.99 -6.73 -19.83
CA SER A 42 8.41 -6.98 -20.09
C SER A 42 9.34 -6.36 -19.05
N ILE A 43 8.79 -5.84 -17.95
CA ILE A 43 9.55 -5.12 -16.92
C ILE A 43 10.11 -6.12 -15.91
N LEU A 44 11.43 -6.09 -15.74
CA LEU A 44 12.18 -6.88 -14.77
C LEU A 44 12.98 -5.96 -13.85
N TRP A 45 13.09 -6.29 -12.57
CA TRP A 45 13.93 -5.52 -11.63
C TRP A 45 14.53 -6.39 -10.52
N SER A 46 15.67 -5.94 -9.99
CA SER A 46 16.35 -6.55 -8.84
C SER A 46 15.96 -5.85 -7.54
N ASP A 47 16.39 -6.38 -6.39
CA ASP A 47 16.21 -5.71 -5.10
C ASP A 47 16.91 -4.34 -5.04
N VAL A 48 18.03 -4.16 -5.76
CA VAL A 48 18.76 -2.88 -5.83
C VAL A 48 17.94 -1.82 -6.56
N ASN A 49 17.06 -2.23 -7.48
CA ASN A 49 16.20 -1.32 -8.24
C ASN A 49 14.79 -1.21 -7.65
N ALA A 50 14.51 -1.90 -6.54
CA ALA A 50 13.20 -1.89 -5.93
C ALA A 50 12.96 -0.58 -5.15
N ASP A 51 11.74 -0.08 -5.20
CA ASP A 51 11.31 1.03 -4.37
C ASP A 51 11.49 0.65 -2.88
N PRO A 52 11.95 1.58 -2.02
CA PRO A 52 12.02 1.32 -0.60
C PRO A 52 10.63 0.98 -0.03
N PRO A 53 10.56 0.22 1.08
CA PRO A 53 9.29 -0.14 1.68
C PRO A 53 8.47 1.09 2.09
N ARG A 54 9.16 2.06 2.71
CA ARG A 54 8.62 3.35 3.13
C ARG A 54 8.20 4.18 1.92
N CYS A 55 6.98 4.70 1.95
CA CYS A 55 6.47 5.59 0.93
C CYS A 55 7.17 6.94 1.01
N ALA A 56 7.63 7.45 -0.14
CA ALA A 56 8.21 8.80 -0.25
C ALA A 56 7.19 9.92 0.05
N GLY A 57 5.89 9.60 0.09
CA GLY A 57 4.84 10.52 0.51
C GLY A 57 4.67 10.64 2.03
N SER A 58 5.43 9.89 2.84
CA SER A 58 5.41 10.04 4.29
C SER A 58 5.86 11.44 4.71
N GLY A 59 5.21 12.03 5.71
CA GLY A 59 5.48 13.41 6.18
C GLY A 59 4.98 14.50 5.23
N ALA A 60 4.39 14.18 4.08
CA ALA A 60 3.81 15.19 3.21
C ALA A 60 2.57 15.82 3.86
N THR A 61 2.43 17.13 3.78
CA THR A 61 1.21 17.83 4.22
C THR A 61 0.00 17.32 3.44
N ALA A 62 -1.09 17.04 4.14
CA ALA A 62 -2.32 16.55 3.54
C ALA A 62 -3.56 16.95 4.34
N THR A 63 -4.70 16.94 3.66
CA THR A 63 -6.01 17.15 4.28
C THR A 63 -6.76 15.83 4.33
N ALA A 64 -7.56 15.64 5.39
CA ALA A 64 -8.41 14.47 5.52
C ALA A 64 -9.29 14.30 4.28
N ALA A 65 -9.41 13.07 3.80
CA ALA A 65 -10.25 12.76 2.66
C ALA A 65 -11.73 12.93 3.04
N GLN A 66 -12.58 13.26 2.06
CA GLN A 66 -14.02 13.35 2.28
C GLN A 66 -14.55 12.00 2.81
N ALA A 67 -15.47 12.03 3.75
CA ALA A 67 -16.02 10.80 4.30
C ALA A 67 -17.23 10.32 3.47
N LEU A 68 -17.32 9.01 3.25
CA LEU A 68 -18.56 8.34 2.88
C LEU A 68 -19.56 8.41 4.04
N ALA A 69 -20.82 8.04 3.76
CA ALA A 69 -21.89 8.05 4.77
C ALA A 69 -21.59 7.16 5.99
N ASN A 70 -20.84 6.07 5.79
CA ASN A 70 -20.41 5.17 6.87
C ASN A 70 -19.16 5.68 7.62
N GLY A 71 -18.67 6.86 7.27
CA GLY A 71 -17.51 7.50 7.86
C GLY A 71 -16.17 7.11 7.24
N PHE A 72 -16.09 6.16 6.29
CA PHE A 72 -14.84 5.80 5.62
C PHE A 72 -14.26 7.01 4.84
N PRO A 73 -12.96 7.33 4.91
CA PRO A 73 -11.87 6.54 5.47
C PRO A 73 -11.51 6.90 6.92
N HIS A 74 -12.47 7.42 7.69
CA HIS A 74 -12.37 7.72 9.12
C HIS A 74 -11.32 8.78 9.45
N GLY A 75 -11.37 9.90 8.72
CA GLY A 75 -10.47 11.04 8.92
C GLY A 75 -9.06 10.88 8.34
N ARG A 76 -8.75 9.72 7.74
CA ARG A 76 -7.51 9.49 6.99
C ARG A 76 -7.47 10.34 5.71
N ALA A 77 -6.28 10.72 5.29
CA ALA A 77 -6.02 11.37 4.01
C ALA A 77 -5.56 10.35 2.96
N ILE A 78 -5.72 10.67 1.67
CA ILE A 78 -5.18 9.86 0.58
C ILE A 78 -3.76 10.33 0.23
N CYS A 79 -2.79 9.41 0.26
CA CYS A 79 -1.43 9.70 -0.14
C CYS A 79 -1.35 9.86 -1.67
N PRO A 80 -0.84 10.99 -2.22
CA PRO A 80 -0.78 11.19 -3.66
C PRO A 80 0.27 10.31 -4.37
N VAL A 81 1.18 9.70 -3.61
CA VAL A 81 2.27 8.86 -4.15
C VAL A 81 1.84 7.40 -4.30
N CYS A 82 1.20 6.84 -3.28
CA CYS A 82 0.86 5.41 -3.26
C CYS A 82 -0.64 5.11 -3.15
N PHE A 83 -1.48 6.14 -3.06
CA PHE A 83 -2.95 6.04 -2.94
C PHE A 83 -3.43 5.29 -1.68
N ALA A 84 -2.57 5.13 -0.67
CA ALA A 84 -2.97 4.68 0.66
C ALA A 84 -3.91 5.70 1.32
N PHE A 85 -4.91 5.23 2.08
CA PHE A 85 -5.52 6.06 3.12
C PHE A 85 -4.65 5.99 4.38
N VAL A 86 -4.07 7.12 4.77
CA VAL A 86 -3.08 7.25 5.84
C VAL A 86 -3.61 8.20 6.91
N THR A 87 -3.36 7.87 8.17
CA THR A 87 -3.65 8.75 9.31
C THR A 87 -2.89 10.06 9.19
N LEU A 88 -3.48 11.14 9.69
CA LEU A 88 -2.80 12.43 9.78
C LEU A 88 -2.21 12.64 11.18
N GLU A 89 -0.98 13.14 11.24
CA GLU A 89 -0.29 13.59 12.44
C GLU A 89 0.04 15.07 12.25
N GLY A 90 -0.64 15.96 12.98
CA GLY A 90 -0.39 17.40 12.87
C GLY A 90 -0.69 18.02 11.48
N GLY A 91 -1.49 17.36 10.64
CA GLY A 91 -1.76 17.80 9.26
C GLY A 91 -0.81 17.21 8.21
N GLU A 92 0.05 16.28 8.60
CA GLU A 92 0.96 15.55 7.71
C GLU A 92 0.57 14.07 7.66
N LEU A 93 0.85 13.41 6.53
CA LEU A 93 0.70 11.97 6.40
C LEU A 93 1.66 11.29 7.38
N ALA A 94 1.12 10.48 8.28
CA ALA A 94 1.92 9.65 9.16
C ALA A 94 2.91 8.79 8.35
N GLU A 95 4.02 8.44 8.98
CA GLU A 95 5.01 7.53 8.40
C GLU A 95 4.34 6.20 7.98
N HIS A 96 4.46 5.85 6.70
CA HIS A 96 3.80 4.66 6.16
C HIS A 96 4.62 3.98 5.05
N ASP A 97 4.40 2.68 4.91
CA ASP A 97 4.86 1.95 3.74
C ASP A 97 3.96 2.20 2.55
N SER A 98 4.50 2.07 1.33
CA SER A 98 3.70 2.12 0.10
C SER A 98 2.52 1.17 0.20
N TRP A 99 1.32 1.62 -0.20
CA TRP A 99 0.15 0.77 -0.26
C TRP A 99 0.42 -0.45 -1.14
N ARG A 100 0.08 -1.62 -0.63
CA ARG A 100 0.30 -2.90 -1.30
C ARG A 100 -1.01 -3.70 -1.42
N GLY A 101 -2.15 -3.02 -1.36
CA GLY A 101 -3.49 -3.61 -1.22
C GLY A 101 -4.07 -3.42 0.17
N ASP A 102 -5.32 -3.83 0.36
CA ASP A 102 -6.07 -3.65 1.59
C ASP A 102 -5.91 -4.81 2.57
N ALA A 103 -6.25 -4.56 3.84
CA ALA A 103 -6.14 -5.57 4.88
C ALA A 103 -7.27 -6.61 4.79
N SER A 104 -8.43 -6.21 4.25
CA SER A 104 -9.60 -7.06 4.09
C SER A 104 -10.36 -6.77 2.79
N ARG A 105 -11.25 -7.69 2.42
CA ARG A 105 -12.16 -7.48 1.29
C ARG A 105 -13.12 -6.31 1.54
N ASP A 106 -13.63 -6.18 2.75
CA ASP A 106 -14.54 -5.10 3.13
C ASP A 106 -13.86 -3.72 3.04
N GLU A 107 -12.58 -3.62 3.39
CA GLU A 107 -11.84 -2.37 3.23
C GLU A 107 -11.55 -2.07 1.74
N ALA A 108 -11.31 -3.10 0.93
CA ALA A 108 -11.19 -2.94 -0.52
C ALA A 108 -12.50 -2.47 -1.17
N ASP A 109 -13.63 -3.01 -0.73
CA ASP A 109 -14.95 -2.62 -1.24
C ASP A 109 -15.30 -1.17 -0.86
N GLN A 110 -15.02 -0.75 0.38
CA GLN A 110 -15.21 0.64 0.80
C GLN A 110 -14.30 1.62 0.06
N ARG A 111 -13.04 1.26 -0.20
CA ARG A 111 -12.15 2.11 -1.03
C ARG A 111 -12.60 2.21 -2.46
N ARG A 112 -13.05 1.10 -3.05
CA ARG A 112 -13.64 1.12 -4.39
C ARG A 112 -14.85 2.05 -4.44
N GLU A 113 -15.73 1.98 -3.45
CA GLU A 113 -16.86 2.92 -3.32
C GLU A 113 -16.38 4.36 -3.21
N TRP A 114 -15.42 4.64 -2.32
CA TRP A 114 -14.87 5.98 -2.13
C TRP A 114 -14.30 6.57 -3.42
N MET A 115 -13.46 5.80 -4.12
CA MET A 115 -12.84 6.23 -5.38
C MET A 115 -13.88 6.51 -6.47
N ASN A 116 -14.91 5.67 -6.56
CA ASN A 116 -16.00 5.86 -7.52
C ASN A 116 -16.87 7.08 -7.20
N THR A 117 -17.06 7.40 -5.91
CA THR A 117 -17.90 8.52 -5.46
C THR A 117 -17.20 9.86 -5.61
N HIS A 118 -15.93 9.96 -5.18
CA HIS A 118 -15.24 11.24 -5.10
C HIS A 118 -14.34 11.53 -6.30
N GLY A 119 -14.04 10.53 -7.12
CA GLY A 119 -13.08 10.64 -8.21
C GLY A 119 -11.65 10.76 -7.68
N TRP A 120 -10.73 10.11 -8.38
CA TRP A 120 -9.29 10.26 -8.13
C TRP A 120 -8.51 10.12 -9.43
#